data_AF-A0A0G2FAJ1-F1
#
_entry.id   AF-A0A0G2FAJ1-F1
#
_cell.length_a   1.000
_cell.length_b   1.000
_cell.length_c   1.000
_cell.angle_alpha   90.00
_cell.angle_beta   90.00
_cell.angle_gamma   90.00
#
_symmetry.space_group_name_H-M   'P 1'
#
loop_
_entity.id
_entity.type
_entity.pdbx_description
1 polymer ?
#
loop_
_entity_poly.entity_id
_entity_poly.type
_entity_poly.pdbx_seq_one_letter_code
_entity_poly.pdbx_strand_id
1 'polypeptide(L)'
;MTSLFIEYGMSLAGSYKEYVYNVEVTYRGERLNYHVILVLDNESAIFAGREQYGFPKVFGKAEIESQTGGRLVTANSQRPAGRTVVDCGFVPEALVDNPPAPKKWSLSLRSIQQPHPGMAAPIPELVLVYMDVHLTEVWTGKGRIDFPRRSVHNPWYELDVVRYEGSILARDATDPLKVQGRLRF
;
A
#
# COMPACT_ATOMS: atom_id res chain seq x y z
N MET A 1 -5.08 0.70 -11.14
CA MET A 1 -4.31 0.16 -9.99
C MET A 1 -3.34 1.22 -9.50
N THR A 2 -2.95 1.17 -8.24
CA THR A 2 -1.96 2.09 -7.66
C THR A 2 -1.00 1.29 -6.79
N SER A 3 0.30 1.51 -7.00
CA SER A 3 1.37 0.96 -6.18
C SER A 3 2.04 2.09 -5.42
N LEU A 4 2.22 1.91 -4.12
CA LEU A 4 2.86 2.88 -3.25
C LEU A 4 3.99 2.21 -2.49
N PHE A 5 5.09 2.94 -2.33
CA PHE A 5 6.15 2.60 -1.40
C PHE A 5 6.17 3.70 -0.34
N ILE A 6 6.09 3.30 0.92
CA ILE A 6 5.97 4.21 2.06
C ILE A 6 7.10 3.91 3.03
N GLU A 7 7.80 4.95 3.48
CA GLU A 7 8.75 4.88 4.58
C GLU A 7 8.14 5.56 5.80
N TYR A 8 7.72 4.75 6.77
CA TYR A 8 7.25 5.24 8.06
C TYR A 8 8.46 5.49 8.97
N GLY A 9 8.71 6.77 9.28
CA GLY A 9 9.73 7.17 10.25
C GLY A 9 9.31 6.89 11.69
N MET A 10 8.53 7.79 12.30
CA MET A 10 7.97 7.60 13.64
C MET A 10 6.52 7.12 13.55
N SER A 11 6.24 5.92 14.08
CA SER A 11 4.87 5.38 14.17
C SER A 11 4.65 4.62 15.49
N LEU A 12 3.39 4.31 15.81
CA LEU A 12 3.05 3.47 16.96
C LEU A 12 3.67 2.07 16.92
N ALA A 13 4.04 1.58 15.74
CA ALA A 13 4.68 0.29 15.54
C ALA A 13 6.20 0.38 15.31
N GLY A 14 6.80 1.57 15.49
CA GLY A 14 8.19 1.86 15.14
C GLY A 14 8.37 2.26 13.67
N SER A 15 9.62 2.35 13.23
CA SER A 15 9.94 2.62 11.82
C SER A 15 9.82 1.37 10.97
N TYR A 16 9.30 1.51 9.76
CA TYR A 16 9.24 0.42 8.77
C TYR A 16 8.97 0.94 7.37
N LYS A 17 9.27 0.11 6.37
CA LYS A 17 8.93 0.36 4.98
C LYS A 17 7.82 -0.57 4.55
N GLU A 18 6.93 -0.07 3.71
CA GLU A 18 5.78 -0.83 3.23
C GLU A 18 5.56 -0.62 1.75
N TYR A 19 5.35 -1.72 1.03
CA TYR A 19 4.76 -1.71 -0.28
C TYR A 19 3.24 -1.90 -0.16
N VAL A 20 2.47 -1.04 -0.82
CA VAL A 20 1.00 -1.08 -0.84
C VAL A 20 0.54 -1.25 -2.27
N TYR A 21 -0.33 -2.23 -2.51
CA TYR A 21 -0.95 -2.45 -3.81
C TYR A 21 -2.46 -2.42 -3.74
N ASN A 22 -3.05 -1.45 -4.46
CA ASN A 22 -4.47 -1.15 -4.39
C ASN A 22 -5.11 -1.07 -5.78
N VAL A 23 -6.42 -1.31 -5.82
CA VAL A 23 -7.27 -1.07 -6.99
C VAL A 23 -8.39 -0.11 -6.62
N GLU A 24 -8.80 0.73 -7.57
CA GLU A 24 -9.96 1.60 -7.36
C GLU A 24 -11.24 0.78 -7.58
N VAL A 25 -12.20 0.92 -6.67
CA VAL A 25 -13.49 0.22 -6.73
C VAL A 25 -14.63 1.20 -6.43
N THR A 26 -15.85 0.83 -6.81
CA THR A 26 -17.06 1.52 -6.40
C THR A 26 -17.82 0.67 -5.38
N TYR A 27 -18.11 1.24 -4.22
CA TYR A 27 -18.90 0.59 -3.18
C TYR A 27 -19.96 1.56 -2.66
N ARG A 28 -21.23 1.18 -2.77
CA ARG A 28 -22.39 2.03 -2.41
C ARG A 28 -22.37 3.42 -3.05
N GLY A 29 -21.91 3.52 -4.29
CA GLY A 29 -21.82 4.78 -5.03
C GLY A 29 -20.53 5.57 -4.80
N GLU A 30 -19.69 5.19 -3.83
CA GLU A 30 -18.45 5.89 -3.50
C GLU A 30 -17.23 5.22 -4.17
N ARG A 31 -16.30 6.03 -4.69
CA ARG A 31 -15.01 5.54 -5.22
C ARG A 31 -14.00 5.39 -4.09
N LEU A 32 -13.48 4.19 -3.90
CA LEU A 32 -12.58 3.82 -2.80
C LEU A 32 -11.32 3.13 -3.33
N ASN A 33 -10.24 3.13 -2.53
CA ASN A 33 -9.10 2.25 -2.76
C ASN A 33 -9.33 0.92 -2.04
N TYR A 34 -9.42 -0.18 -2.77
CA TYR A 34 -9.41 -1.52 -2.19
C TYR A 34 -7.99 -2.05 -2.10
N HIS A 35 -7.57 -2.45 -0.89
CA HIS A 35 -6.26 -3.02 -0.65
C HIS A 35 -6.20 -4.47 -1.15
N VAL A 36 -5.29 -4.76 -2.10
CA VAL A 36 -5.06 -6.11 -2.62
C VAL A 36 -4.01 -6.82 -1.78
N ILE A 37 -2.87 -6.15 -1.54
CA ILE A 37 -1.82 -6.66 -0.67
C ILE A 37 -0.96 -5.52 -0.12
N LEU A 38 -0.42 -5.72 1.08
CA LEU A 38 0.63 -4.89 1.64
C LEU A 38 1.80 -5.77 2.08
N VAL A 39 3.04 -5.38 1.74
CA VAL A 39 4.25 -6.17 1.99
C VAL A 39 5.24 -5.34 2.82
N LEU A 40 5.62 -5.88 3.98
CA LEU A 40 6.47 -5.23 4.98
C LEU A 40 7.11 -6.28 5.90
N ASP A 41 8.07 -5.86 6.73
CA ASP A 41 8.80 -6.70 7.69
C ASP A 41 8.50 -6.40 9.16
N ASN A 42 7.59 -5.47 9.45
CA ASN A 42 7.22 -5.09 10.82
C ASN A 42 6.02 -5.91 11.34
N GLU A 43 6.30 -6.84 12.26
CA GLU A 43 5.31 -7.74 12.85
C GLU A 43 4.14 -7.01 13.54
N SER A 44 4.45 -6.00 14.36
CA SER A 44 3.43 -5.20 15.06
C SER A 44 2.48 -4.52 14.08
N ALA A 45 3.00 -3.93 13.00
CA ALA A 45 2.21 -3.29 11.96
C ALA A 45 1.39 -4.31 11.15
N ILE A 46 1.93 -5.50 10.90
CA ILE A 46 1.23 -6.60 10.21
C ILE A 46 0.03 -7.06 11.04
N PHE A 47 0.23 -7.45 12.29
CA PHE A 47 -0.85 -8.01 13.11
C PHE A 47 -1.90 -6.97 13.45
N ALA A 48 -1.50 -5.78 13.91
CA ALA A 48 -2.45 -4.70 14.17
C ALA A 48 -3.26 -4.35 12.91
N GLY A 49 -2.60 -4.22 11.75
CA GLY A 49 -3.29 -3.91 10.50
C GLY A 49 -4.30 -4.96 10.06
N ARG A 50 -3.94 -6.24 10.17
CA ARG A 50 -4.81 -7.37 9.81
C ARG A 50 -6.00 -7.48 10.77
N GLU A 51 -5.73 -7.46 12.07
CA GLU A 51 -6.72 -7.73 13.10
C GLU A 51 -7.66 -6.54 13.34
N GLN A 52 -7.16 -5.31 13.28
CA GLN A 52 -7.97 -4.13 13.56
C GLN A 52 -8.71 -3.63 12.31
N TYR A 53 -8.04 -3.67 11.15
CA TYR A 53 -8.48 -2.97 9.93
C TYR A 53 -8.70 -3.89 8.73
N GLY A 54 -8.33 -5.16 8.81
CA GLY A 54 -8.45 -6.09 7.69
C GLY A 54 -7.44 -5.85 6.57
N PHE A 55 -6.39 -5.05 6.79
CA PHE A 55 -5.37 -4.84 5.76
C PHE A 55 -4.70 -6.18 5.41
N PRO A 56 -4.59 -6.54 4.12
CA PRO A 56 -3.97 -7.80 3.67
C PRO A 56 -2.44 -7.73 3.75
N LYS A 57 -1.92 -7.42 4.94
CA LYS A 57 -0.49 -7.33 5.24
C LYS A 57 0.13 -8.74 5.30
N VAL A 58 1.30 -8.89 4.68
CA VAL A 58 2.10 -10.11 4.69
C VAL A 58 3.58 -9.80 4.92
N PHE A 59 4.31 -10.77 5.47
CA PHE A 59 5.76 -10.68 5.58
C PHE A 59 6.44 -10.66 4.21
N GLY A 60 7.36 -9.71 4.08
CA GLY A 60 8.30 -9.54 2.99
C GLY A 60 9.22 -8.37 3.32
N LYS A 61 9.88 -7.77 2.33
CA LYS A 61 10.71 -6.59 2.54
C LYS A 61 10.32 -5.51 1.54
N ALA A 62 10.26 -4.27 1.99
CA ALA A 62 10.15 -3.12 1.12
C ALA A 62 11.40 -2.24 1.30
N GLU A 63 11.96 -1.76 0.21
CA GLU A 63 13.13 -0.89 0.20
C GLU A 63 12.82 0.33 -0.64
N ILE A 64 13.33 1.48 -0.19
CA ILE A 64 13.28 2.77 -0.87
C ILE A 64 14.67 3.35 -0.70
N GLU A 65 15.27 3.74 -1.81
CA GLU A 65 16.63 4.27 -1.88
C GLU A 65 16.65 5.52 -2.76
N SER A 66 17.37 6.53 -2.29
CA SER A 66 17.73 7.72 -3.07
C SER A 66 19.24 7.84 -3.09
N GLN A 67 19.83 7.97 -4.27
CA GLN A 67 21.28 8.14 -4.38
C GLN A 67 21.69 9.60 -4.14
N THR A 68 22.68 9.81 -3.28
CA THR A 68 23.27 11.14 -3.08
C THR A 68 23.82 11.69 -4.40
N GLY A 69 23.39 12.89 -4.79
CA GLY A 69 23.80 13.53 -6.05
C GLY A 69 23.04 13.04 -7.30
N GLY A 70 22.19 12.03 -7.17
CA GLY A 70 21.29 11.56 -8.22
C GLY A 70 19.85 12.05 -8.04
N ARG A 71 19.08 12.11 -9.13
CA ARG A 71 17.63 12.39 -9.07
C ARG A 71 16.80 11.11 -8.94
N LEU A 72 17.36 9.96 -9.30
CA LEU A 72 16.64 8.69 -9.31
C LEU A 72 16.31 8.24 -7.87
N VAL A 73 15.04 7.98 -7.63
CA VAL A 73 14.55 7.24 -6.47
C VAL A 73 14.16 5.84 -6.95
N THR A 74 14.68 4.82 -6.29
CA THR A 74 14.35 3.42 -6.57
C THR A 74 13.62 2.82 -5.39
N ALA A 75 12.69 1.92 -5.66
CA ALA A 75 12.02 1.16 -4.62
C ALA A 75 11.75 -0.27 -5.10
N ASN A 76 11.81 -1.23 -4.17
CA ASN A 76 11.53 -2.62 -4.50
C ASN A 76 10.76 -3.31 -3.37
N SER A 77 9.96 -4.31 -3.73
CA SER A 77 9.29 -5.21 -2.79
C SER A 77 9.73 -6.65 -3.02
N GLN A 78 10.05 -7.36 -1.93
CA GLN A 78 10.61 -8.70 -1.95
C GLN A 78 9.69 -9.67 -1.20
N ARG A 79 9.36 -10.79 -1.83
CA ARG A 79 8.57 -11.87 -1.20
C ARG A 79 8.91 -13.26 -1.75
N PRO A 80 9.50 -14.16 -0.93
CA PRO A 80 10.12 -13.89 0.38
C PRO A 80 11.28 -12.88 0.25
N ALA A 81 11.82 -12.42 1.39
CA ALA A 81 13.00 -11.55 1.39
C ALA A 81 14.13 -12.17 0.54
N GLY A 82 14.86 -11.32 -0.20
CA GLY A 82 15.84 -11.73 -1.21
C GLY A 82 15.26 -12.03 -2.59
N ARG A 83 13.92 -12.04 -2.75
CA ARG A 83 13.26 -12.27 -4.05
C ARG A 83 12.36 -11.09 -4.42
N THR A 84 12.89 -10.18 -5.23
CA THR A 84 12.13 -9.04 -5.78
C THR A 84 10.93 -9.52 -6.59
N VAL A 85 9.75 -9.01 -6.25
CA VAL A 85 8.46 -9.23 -6.93
C VAL A 85 7.88 -7.94 -7.51
N VAL A 86 8.35 -6.79 -7.02
CA VAL A 86 8.01 -5.46 -7.55
C VAL A 86 9.28 -4.63 -7.59
N ASP A 87 9.52 -3.96 -8.72
CA ASP A 87 10.60 -3.01 -8.90
C ASP A 87 10.04 -1.68 -9.39
N CYS A 88 10.56 -0.57 -8.88
CA CYS A 88 10.06 0.77 -9.16
C CYS A 88 11.20 1.77 -9.29
N GLY A 89 11.11 2.64 -10.28
CA GLY A 89 11.98 3.79 -10.46
C GLY A 89 11.16 5.06 -10.63
N PHE A 90 11.60 6.14 -10.00
CA PHE A 90 10.97 7.45 -10.12
C PHE A 90 12.03 8.53 -10.28
N VAL A 91 11.84 9.39 -11.28
CA VAL A 91 12.66 10.59 -11.49
C VAL A 91 11.78 11.83 -11.26
N PRO A 92 11.97 12.58 -10.16
CA PRO A 92 11.24 13.82 -9.91
C PRO A 92 11.58 14.85 -10.97
N GLU A 93 10.58 15.51 -11.54
CA GLU A 93 10.72 16.52 -12.59
C GLU A 93 10.30 17.91 -12.13
N ALA A 94 9.16 18.03 -11.45
CA ALA A 94 8.61 19.31 -11.01
C ALA A 94 7.96 19.22 -9.62
N LEU A 95 8.19 20.23 -8.81
CA LEU A 95 7.50 20.43 -7.54
C LEU A 95 6.04 20.82 -7.82
N VAL A 96 5.11 20.28 -7.05
CA VAL A 96 3.68 20.58 -7.15
C VAL A 96 3.34 21.72 -6.21
N ASP A 97 2.91 22.85 -6.77
CA ASP A 97 2.31 23.93 -6.01
C ASP A 97 0.91 23.51 -5.56
N ASN A 98 0.63 23.60 -4.25
CA ASN A 98 -0.64 23.19 -3.62
C ASN A 98 -1.03 21.74 -3.92
N PRO A 99 -0.31 20.75 -3.34
CA PRO A 99 -0.64 19.35 -3.57
C PRO A 99 -2.09 19.04 -3.16
N PRO A 100 -2.81 18.22 -3.95
CA PRO A 100 -4.17 17.84 -3.60
C PRO A 100 -4.18 17.09 -2.27
N ALA A 101 -5.14 17.40 -1.41
CA ALA A 101 -5.36 16.62 -0.20
C ALA A 101 -5.78 15.19 -0.61
N PRO A 102 -4.99 14.14 -0.31
CA PRO A 102 -5.33 12.76 -0.63
C PRO A 102 -6.46 12.26 0.28
N LYS A 103 -7.68 12.76 0.07
CA LYS A 103 -8.88 12.25 0.75
C LYS A 103 -9.36 11.02 0.01
N LYS A 104 -8.78 9.86 0.30
CA LYS A 104 -9.28 8.59 -0.21
C LYS A 104 -9.55 7.65 0.94
N TRP A 105 -10.83 7.31 1.10
CA TRP A 105 -11.27 6.18 1.87
C TRP A 105 -10.66 4.89 1.30
N SER A 106 -10.19 4.05 2.21
CA SER A 106 -9.73 2.71 1.88
C SER A 106 -10.74 1.66 2.32
N LEU A 107 -10.84 0.60 1.55
CA LEU A 107 -11.70 -0.55 1.80
C LEU A 107 -10.81 -1.80 1.95
N SER A 108 -11.07 -2.59 2.98
CA SER A 108 -10.38 -3.87 3.19
C SER A 108 -11.36 -4.96 3.61
N LEU A 109 -11.05 -6.21 3.30
CA LEU A 109 -11.78 -7.37 3.80
C LEU A 109 -11.08 -7.92 5.04
N ARG A 110 -11.71 -7.75 6.21
CA ARG A 110 -11.29 -8.47 7.42
C ARG A 110 -11.95 -9.83 7.42
N SER A 111 -11.13 -10.88 7.30
CA SER A 111 -11.57 -12.28 7.33
C SER A 111 -10.81 -13.04 8.41
N ILE A 112 -11.49 -13.42 9.48
CA ILE A 112 -10.95 -14.34 10.51
C ILE A 112 -11.62 -15.69 10.30
N GLN A 113 -10.84 -16.76 10.15
CA GLN A 113 -11.33 -18.11 9.88
C GLN A 113 -11.74 -18.83 11.17
N GLN A 114 -12.66 -19.80 11.09
CA GLN A 114 -12.88 -20.74 12.19
C GLN A 114 -11.70 -21.73 12.27
N PRO A 115 -11.39 -22.25 13.47
CA PRO A 115 -10.43 -23.35 13.62
C PRO A 115 -10.96 -24.68 13.04
N HIS A 116 -12.28 -24.82 12.84
CA HIS A 116 -12.89 -26.04 12.33
C HIS A 116 -13.11 -25.97 10.81
N PRO A 117 -12.55 -26.94 10.04
CA PRO A 117 -12.79 -27.02 8.60
C PRO A 117 -14.28 -27.07 8.24
N GLY A 118 -14.68 -26.37 7.19
CA GLY A 118 -16.04 -26.40 6.66
C GLY A 118 -17.03 -25.45 7.35
N MET A 119 -16.63 -24.72 8.39
CA MET A 119 -17.46 -23.67 8.99
C MET A 119 -17.19 -22.31 8.33
N ALA A 120 -18.25 -21.52 8.13
CA ALA A 120 -18.10 -20.16 7.60
C ALA A 120 -17.22 -19.30 8.52
N ALA A 121 -16.40 -18.44 7.92
CA ALA A 121 -15.56 -17.48 8.65
C ALA A 121 -16.45 -16.67 9.63
N PRO A 122 -16.13 -16.60 10.94
CA PRO A 122 -16.95 -15.89 11.91
C PRO A 122 -17.08 -14.40 11.62
N ILE A 123 -16.10 -13.85 10.91
CA ILE A 123 -15.99 -12.42 10.66
C ILE A 123 -15.57 -12.19 9.21
N PRO A 124 -16.52 -12.13 8.26
CA PRO A 124 -16.31 -11.59 6.92
C PRO A 124 -16.88 -10.17 6.87
N GLU A 125 -16.04 -9.16 7.10
CA GLU A 125 -16.52 -7.77 7.14
C GLU A 125 -15.68 -6.85 6.25
N LEU A 126 -16.36 -5.92 5.58
CA LEU A 126 -15.68 -4.83 4.89
C LEU A 126 -15.44 -3.69 5.88
N VAL A 127 -14.18 -3.32 6.02
CA VAL A 127 -13.75 -2.24 6.90
C VAL A 127 -13.42 -1.03 6.05
N LEU A 128 -14.10 0.09 6.32
CA LEU A 128 -13.75 1.39 5.77
C LEU A 128 -12.74 2.07 6.70
N VAL A 129 -11.61 2.44 6.14
CA VAL A 129 -10.51 3.09 6.87
C VAL A 129 -10.24 4.46 6.23
N TYR A 130 -10.06 5.48 7.07
CA TYR A 130 -9.69 6.81 6.63
C TYR A 130 -8.27 7.15 7.11
N MET A 131 -7.44 7.56 6.17
CA MET A 131 -6.10 8.05 6.44
C MET A 131 -6.08 9.53 6.09
N ASP A 132 -5.76 10.38 7.07
CA ASP A 132 -5.78 11.83 6.92
C ASP A 132 -4.40 12.31 6.46
N VAL A 133 -4.00 11.86 5.27
CA VAL A 133 -2.64 12.10 4.79
C VAL A 133 -2.47 13.59 4.46
N HIS A 134 -1.53 14.24 5.14
CA HIS A 134 -1.07 15.59 4.85
C HIS A 134 0.26 15.52 4.12
N LEU A 135 0.27 15.99 2.86
CA LEU A 135 1.45 16.02 2.01
C LEU A 135 2.09 17.40 2.07
N THR A 136 3.39 17.47 2.35
CA THR A 136 4.13 18.74 2.50
C THR A 136 4.91 19.06 1.23
N GLU A 137 5.79 18.16 0.80
CA GLU A 137 6.60 18.33 -0.41
C GLU A 137 6.22 17.25 -1.41
N VAL A 138 5.64 17.64 -2.54
CA VAL A 138 5.16 16.70 -3.57
C VAL A 138 5.81 17.01 -4.90
N TRP A 139 6.39 15.98 -5.52
CA TRP A 139 6.99 16.04 -6.85
C TRP A 139 6.18 15.21 -7.83
N THR A 140 5.94 15.76 -9.01
CA THR A 140 5.57 14.98 -10.20
C THR A 140 6.83 14.59 -10.96
N GLY A 141 6.73 13.53 -11.76
CA GLY A 141 7.84 13.06 -12.55
C GLY A 141 7.53 11.76 -13.27
N LYS A 142 8.58 11.13 -13.79
CA LYS A 142 8.48 9.88 -14.54
C LYS A 142 8.69 8.70 -13.61
N GLY A 143 7.61 7.97 -13.35
CA GLY A 143 7.61 6.71 -12.61
C GLY A 143 7.49 5.52 -13.55
N ARG A 144 8.13 4.43 -13.17
CA ARG A 144 8.00 3.11 -13.79
C ARG A 144 7.85 2.08 -12.68
N ILE A 145 6.99 1.09 -12.92
CA ILE A 145 6.88 -0.10 -12.07
C ILE A 145 6.92 -1.34 -12.95
N ASP A 146 7.63 -2.36 -12.48
CA ASP A 146 7.76 -3.66 -13.13
C ASP A 146 7.46 -4.78 -12.12
N PHE A 147 6.86 -5.86 -12.63
CA PHE A 147 6.61 -7.10 -11.89
C PHE A 147 7.46 -8.21 -12.51
N PRO A 148 8.76 -8.34 -12.13
CA PRO A 148 9.73 -9.14 -12.87
C PRO A 148 9.51 -10.66 -12.77
N ARG A 149 8.48 -11.13 -12.06
CA ARG A 149 8.26 -12.54 -11.77
C ARG A 149 6.78 -12.90 -11.87
N ARG A 150 6.50 -14.13 -12.31
CA ARG A 150 5.17 -14.77 -12.19
C ARG A 150 5.17 -15.79 -11.06
N SER A 151 4.00 -16.07 -10.47
CA SER A 151 3.89 -16.95 -9.32
C SER A 151 2.47 -17.47 -9.14
N VAL A 152 2.33 -18.78 -9.25
CA VAL A 152 1.08 -19.51 -8.97
C VAL A 152 0.58 -19.24 -7.55
N HIS A 153 1.48 -18.96 -6.60
CA HIS A 153 1.12 -18.73 -5.20
C HIS A 153 0.76 -17.27 -4.88
N ASN A 154 1.10 -16.33 -5.76
CA ASN A 154 0.93 -14.90 -5.51
C ASN A 154 0.48 -14.20 -6.80
N PRO A 155 -0.78 -14.46 -7.23
CA PRO A 155 -1.27 -13.99 -8.53
C PRO A 155 -1.42 -12.46 -8.60
N TRP A 156 -1.33 -11.75 -7.49
CA TRP A 156 -1.50 -10.29 -7.44
C TRP A 156 -0.42 -9.51 -8.23
N TYR A 157 0.76 -10.09 -8.46
CA TYR A 157 1.79 -9.52 -9.33
C TYR A 157 1.83 -10.14 -10.73
N GLU A 158 0.78 -10.84 -11.15
CA GLU A 158 0.64 -11.33 -12.53
C GLU A 158 -0.12 -10.36 -13.43
N LEU A 159 -0.42 -9.16 -12.91
CA LEU A 159 -1.12 -8.11 -13.63
C LEU A 159 -0.16 -7.33 -14.52
N ASP A 160 -0.45 -7.31 -15.81
CA ASP A 160 0.34 -6.57 -16.79
C ASP A 160 0.07 -5.07 -16.69
N VAL A 161 1.14 -4.26 -16.70
CA VAL A 161 1.02 -2.80 -16.76
C VAL A 161 0.80 -2.39 -18.22
N VAL A 162 -0.44 -2.05 -18.55
CA VAL A 162 -0.82 -1.64 -19.91
C VAL A 162 -0.58 -0.16 -20.19
N ARG A 163 -0.63 0.69 -19.15
CA ARG A 163 -0.44 2.13 -19.22
C ARG A 163 -0.09 2.73 -17.86
N TYR A 164 0.73 3.78 -17.86
CA TYR A 164 0.99 4.62 -16.69
C TYR A 164 0.11 5.87 -16.74
N GLU A 165 -0.69 6.11 -15.70
CA GLU A 165 -1.55 7.30 -15.60
C GLU A 165 -0.85 8.50 -14.94
N GLY A 166 0.14 8.24 -14.09
CA GLY A 166 0.88 9.27 -13.37
C GLY A 166 1.67 8.68 -12.20
N SER A 167 2.57 9.50 -11.66
CA SER A 167 3.43 9.14 -10.53
C SER A 167 3.82 10.37 -9.75
N ILE A 168 3.88 10.22 -8.43
CA ILE A 168 4.30 11.27 -7.51
C ILE A 168 5.29 10.72 -6.50
N LEU A 169 6.14 11.61 -5.99
CA LEU A 169 6.94 11.39 -4.80
C LEU A 169 6.53 12.43 -3.77
N ALA A 170 6.11 11.97 -2.59
CA ALA A 170 5.86 12.85 -1.45
C ALA A 170 6.97 12.67 -0.41
N ARG A 171 7.39 13.78 0.19
CA ARG A 171 8.31 13.83 1.33
C ARG A 171 7.66 14.58 2.48
N ASP A 172 8.11 14.26 3.69
CA ASP A 172 7.64 14.86 4.94
C ASP A 172 6.11 14.83 5.09
N ALA A 173 5.51 13.73 4.65
CA ALA A 173 4.09 13.49 4.81
C ALA A 173 3.77 13.03 6.23
N THR A 174 2.62 13.45 6.76
CA THR A 174 2.08 12.96 8.02
C THR A 174 0.72 12.30 7.78
N ASP A 175 0.41 11.25 8.54
CA ASP A 175 -0.81 10.47 8.34
C ASP A 175 -1.34 9.92 9.67
N PRO A 176 -2.19 10.68 10.39
CA PRO A 176 -2.90 10.14 11.53
C PRO A 176 -4.00 9.17 11.04
N LEU A 177 -3.84 7.90 11.40
CA LEU A 177 -4.81 6.85 11.09
C LEU A 177 -6.11 7.06 11.90
N LYS A 178 -7.25 7.19 11.22
CA LYS A 178 -8.58 7.35 11.84
C LYS A 178 -9.54 6.25 11.37
N VAL A 179 -10.25 5.63 12.31
CA VAL A 179 -11.26 4.60 12.00
C VAL A 179 -12.64 5.21 12.14
N GLN A 180 -13.46 5.18 11.08
CA GLN A 180 -14.81 5.74 11.14
C GLN A 180 -15.90 4.67 11.35
N GLY A 181 -15.66 3.39 11.03
CA GLY A 181 -16.64 2.33 11.29
C GLY A 181 -16.31 0.96 10.70
N ARG A 182 -17.13 -0.05 11.01
CA ARG A 182 -17.07 -1.41 10.47
C ARG A 182 -18.43 -1.78 9.87
N LEU A 183 -18.44 -2.36 8.67
CA LEU A 183 -19.67 -2.82 8.02
C LEU A 183 -19.69 -4.36 8.00
N ARG A 184 -20.69 -4.94 8.67
CA ARG A 184 -20.97 -6.38 8.62
C ARG A 184 -21.98 -6.69 7.52
N PHE A 185 -21.86 -7.86 6.91
CA PHE A 185 -22.84 -8.42 5.98
C PHE A 185 -23.37 -9.73 6.54
#